data_AF-A0A8J7KH86-F1
#
_entry.id   AF-A0A8J7KH86-F1
#
_cell.length_a   1.000
_cell.length_b   1.000
_cell.length_c   1.000
_cell.angle_alpha   90.00
_cell.angle_beta   90.00
_cell.angle_gamma   90.00
#
_symmetry.space_group_name_H-M   'P 1'
#
loop_
_entity.id
_entity.type
_entity.pdbx_description
1 polymer ?
#
loop_
_entity_poly.entity_id
_entity_poly.type
_entity_poly.pdbx_seq_one_letter_code
_entity_poly.pdbx_strand_id
1 'polypeptide(L)'
;MYETVGEFLHRRRRARGWSQHRLARELNTLTGRPTLTRHEVSRWERSRRLPGPFWRGGLAALLGVPEDELRSASAAARRRRARTGPG
;
A
#
# COMPACT_ATOMS: atom_id res chain seq x y z
N MET A 1 4.05 6.50 -17.38
CA MET A 1 3.82 6.94 -15.98
C MET A 1 3.95 5.72 -15.08
N TYR A 2 4.74 5.77 -14.00
CA TYR A 2 4.83 4.67 -13.04
C TYR A 2 3.55 4.59 -12.18
N GLU A 3 3.04 3.38 -11.97
CA GLU A 3 1.91 3.10 -11.06
C GLU A 3 2.26 3.59 -9.65
N THR A 4 1.33 4.29 -8.98
CA THR A 4 1.53 4.68 -7.58
C THR A 4 1.36 3.47 -6.67
N VAL A 5 1.93 3.52 -5.46
CA VAL A 5 1.74 2.43 -4.48
C VAL A 5 0.26 2.16 -4.19
N GLY A 6 -0.60 3.18 -4.21
CA GLY A 6 -2.03 3.02 -3.98
C GLY A 6 -2.74 2.25 -5.09
N GLU A 7 -2.47 2.60 -6.36
CA GLU A 7 -3.01 1.91 -7.53
C GLU A 7 -2.53 0.45 -7.58
N PHE A 8 -1.24 0.23 -7.33
CA PHE A 8 -0.63 -1.09 -7.26
C PHE A 8 -1.30 -2.00 -6.22
N LEU A 9 -1.49 -1.48 -4.99
CA LEU A 9 -2.16 -2.21 -3.92
C LEU A 9 -3.60 -2.54 -4.27
N HIS A 10 -4.34 -1.57 -4.81
CA HIS A 10 -5.73 -1.75 -5.22
C HIS A 10 -5.87 -2.87 -6.26
N ARG A 11 -5.05 -2.81 -7.32
CA ARG A 11 -5.05 -3.80 -8.41
C ARG A 11 -4.70 -5.20 -7.90
N ARG A 12 -3.60 -5.32 -7.13
CA ARG A 12 -3.15 -6.61 -6.58
C ARG A 12 -4.14 -7.23 -5.60
N ARG A 13 -4.85 -6.41 -4.82
CA ARG A 13 -5.92 -6.85 -3.93
C ARG A 13 -7.14 -7.34 -4.72
N ARG A 14 -7.58 -6.58 -5.72
CA ARG A 14 -8.74 -6.93 -6.56
C ARG A 14 -8.49 -8.19 -7.38
N ALA A 15 -7.29 -8.37 -7.93
CA ALA A 15 -6.89 -9.58 -8.64
C ALA A 15 -6.97 -10.85 -7.77
N ARG A 16 -6.82 -10.72 -6.45
CA ARG A 16 -6.97 -11.82 -5.48
C ARG A 16 -8.40 -11.99 -4.97
N GLY A 17 -9.35 -11.16 -5.40
CA GLY A 17 -10.70 -11.12 -4.84
C GLY A 17 -10.77 -10.65 -3.38
N TRP A 18 -9.74 -9.94 -2.90
CA TRP A 18 -9.66 -9.55 -1.49
C TRP A 18 -10.38 -8.23 -1.22
N SER A 19 -11.00 -8.12 -0.05
CA SER A 19 -11.50 -6.84 0.48
C SER A 19 -10.37 -6.06 1.17
N GLN A 20 -10.53 -4.75 1.37
CA GLN A 20 -9.55 -3.93 2.12
C GLN A 20 -9.37 -4.45 3.55
N HIS A 21 -10.45 -4.94 4.17
CA HIS A 21 -10.40 -5.58 5.47
C HIS A 21 -9.58 -6.87 5.44
N ARG A 22 -9.78 -7.72 4.42
CA ARG A 22 -8.98 -8.95 4.27
C ARG A 22 -7.50 -8.64 4.13
N LEU A 23 -7.13 -7.69 3.28
CA LEU A 23 -5.73 -7.25 3.15
C LEU A 23 -5.14 -6.77 4.49
N ALA A 24 -5.89 -5.96 5.24
CA ALA A 24 -5.44 -5.50 6.56
C ALA A 24 -5.22 -6.67 7.54
N ARG A 25 -6.15 -7.63 7.55
CA ARG A 25 -6.07 -8.82 8.41
C ARG A 25 -4.87 -9.70 8.05
N GLU A 26 -4.69 -10.05 6.78
CA GLU A 26 -3.56 -10.88 6.34
C GLU A 26 -2.22 -10.19 6.65
N LEU A 27 -2.16 -8.86 6.49
CA LEU A 27 -0.95 -8.09 6.80
C LEU A 27 -0.68 -8.01 8.31
N ASN A 28 -1.71 -7.87 9.15
CA ASN A 28 -1.59 -7.96 10.60
C ASN A 28 -1.09 -9.35 11.03
N THR A 29 -1.64 -10.42 10.45
CA THR A 29 -1.21 -11.80 10.71
C THR A 29 0.24 -12.00 10.34
N LEU A 30 0.64 -11.58 9.14
CA LEU A 30 2.03 -11.71 8.66
C LEU A 30 3.03 -10.93 9.52
N THR A 31 2.66 -9.73 9.97
CA THR A 31 3.56 -8.83 10.72
C THR A 31 3.50 -9.02 12.23
N GLY A 32 2.58 -9.86 12.74
CA GLY A 32 2.32 -10.02 14.17
C GLY A 32 1.80 -8.75 14.85
N ARG A 33 1.32 -7.76 14.09
CA ARG A 33 0.85 -6.46 14.61
C ARG A 33 -0.61 -6.22 14.26
N PRO A 34 -1.57 -6.42 15.16
CA PRO A 34 -3.01 -6.27 14.89
C PRO A 34 -3.48 -4.80 14.90
N THR A 35 -2.67 -3.87 14.38
CA THR A 35 -2.97 -2.43 14.42
C THR A 35 -3.47 -1.87 13.09
N LEU A 36 -3.29 -2.61 11.98
CA LEU A 36 -3.76 -2.16 10.68
C LEU A 36 -5.26 -2.40 10.52
N THR A 37 -5.95 -1.39 10.01
CA THR A 37 -7.40 -1.47 9.74
C THR A 37 -7.70 -1.31 8.26
N ARG A 38 -8.92 -1.68 7.85
CA ARG A 38 -9.43 -1.41 6.50
C ARG A 38 -9.31 0.06 6.09
N HIS A 39 -9.43 0.99 7.05
CA HIS A 39 -9.37 2.43 6.81
C HIS A 39 -7.96 2.87 6.41
N GLU A 40 -6.95 2.29 7.06
CA GLU A 40 -5.56 2.57 6.76
C GLU A 40 -5.19 2.06 5.35
N VAL A 41 -5.64 0.86 5.00
CA VAL A 41 -5.56 0.34 3.63
C VAL A 41 -6.27 1.26 2.64
N SER A 42 -7.48 1.73 2.98
CA SER A 42 -8.24 2.69 2.18
C SER A 42 -7.49 4.01 1.93
N ARG A 43 -6.73 4.49 2.92
CA ARG A 43 -5.90 5.68 2.79
C ARG A 43 -4.71 5.43 1.87
N TRP A 44 -4.10 4.25 1.92
CA TRP A 44 -3.00 3.86 1.05
C TRP A 44 -3.43 3.74 -0.41
N GLU A 45 -4.55 3.07 -0.68
CA GLU A 45 -5.08 2.90 -2.05
C GLU A 45 -5.38 4.25 -2.72
N ARG A 46 -5.90 5.21 -1.96
CA ARG A 46 -6.19 6.56 -2.46
C ARG A 46 -4.98 7.50 -2.44
N SER A 47 -3.80 7.00 -2.08
CA SER A 47 -2.58 7.79 -1.89
C SER A 47 -2.75 8.98 -0.91
N ARG A 48 -3.73 8.90 0.00
CA ARG A 48 -3.96 9.92 1.06
C ARG A 48 -2.92 9.80 2.16
N ARG A 49 -2.41 8.59 2.38
CA ARG A 49 -1.26 8.27 3.24
C ARG A 49 -0.42 7.21 2.55
N LEU A 50 0.89 7.24 2.76
CA LEU A 50 1.78 6.21 2.22
C LEU A 50 2.11 5.18 3.31
N PRO A 51 2.24 3.89 2.94
CA PRO A 51 2.70 2.88 3.89
C PRO A 51 4.12 3.21 4.36
N GLY A 52 4.34 3.15 5.67
CA GLY A 52 5.68 3.33 6.26
C GLY A 52 6.64 2.19 5.88
N PRO A 53 7.94 2.29 6.20
CA PRO A 53 8.94 1.24 5.92
C PRO A 53 8.50 -0.15 6.40
N PHE A 54 8.09 -0.26 7.66
CA PHE A 54 7.61 -1.52 8.25
C PHE A 54 6.48 -2.18 7.44
N TRP A 55 5.45 -1.40 7.09
CA TRP A 55 4.32 -1.90 6.32
C TRP A 55 4.68 -2.22 4.87
N ARG A 56 5.67 -1.52 4.28
CA ARG A 56 6.16 -1.84 2.93
C ARG A 56 6.84 -3.20 2.88
N GLY A 57 7.66 -3.54 3.87
CA GLY A 57 8.25 -4.89 3.99
C GLY A 57 7.18 -5.97 4.10
N GLY A 58 6.18 -5.78 4.98
CA GLY A 58 5.05 -6.71 5.08
C GLY A 58 4.22 -6.82 3.80
N LEU A 59 3.98 -5.72 3.10
CA LEU A 59 3.28 -5.72 1.81
C LEU A 59 4.09 -6.44 0.71
N ALA A 60 5.41 -6.27 0.69
CA ALA A 60 6.30 -6.94 -0.25
C ALA A 60 6.20 -8.46 -0.09
N ALA A 61 6.34 -8.93 1.14
CA ALA A 61 6.22 -10.34 1.50
C ALA A 61 4.81 -10.88 1.20
N LEU A 62 3.75 -10.18 1.59
CA LEU A 62 2.36 -10.63 1.38
C LEU A 62 1.96 -10.70 -0.11
N LEU A 63 2.45 -9.74 -0.91
CA LEU A 63 2.10 -9.65 -2.33
C LEU A 63 3.04 -10.44 -3.24
N GLY A 64 4.15 -10.95 -2.70
CA GLY A 64 5.19 -11.67 -3.42
C GLY A 64 5.92 -10.76 -4.41
N VAL A 65 6.27 -9.54 -4.01
CA VAL A 65 6.97 -8.57 -4.86
C VAL A 65 8.20 -8.01 -4.18
N PRO A 66 9.24 -7.59 -4.93
CA PRO A 66 10.40 -6.93 -4.36
C PRO A 66 10.03 -5.66 -3.57
N GLU A 67 10.65 -5.46 -2.40
CA GLU A 67 10.39 -4.26 -1.60
C GLU A 67 10.75 -2.97 -2.35
N ASP A 68 11.75 -3.02 -3.24
CA ASP A 68 12.17 -1.88 -4.03
C ASP A 68 11.14 -1.41 -5.05
N GLU A 69 10.28 -2.31 -5.54
CA GLU A 69 9.12 -1.90 -6.36
C GLU A 69 8.16 -1.04 -5.53
N LEU A 70 7.84 -1.47 -4.31
CA LEU A 70 6.98 -0.72 -3.38
C LEU A 70 7.64 0.60 -2.93
N ARG A 71 8.96 0.60 -2.72
CA ARG A 71 9.74 1.80 -2.41
C ARG A 71 9.65 2.82 -3.55
N SER A 72 9.86 2.37 -4.79
CA SER A 72 9.82 3.19 -5.99
C SER A 72 8.42 3.74 -6.26
N ALA A 73 7.38 2.90 -6.16
CA ALA A 73 5.98 3.31 -6.28
C ALA A 73 5.57 4.31 -5.19
N SER A 74 6.09 4.16 -3.97
CA SER A 74 5.87 5.14 -2.88
C SER A 74 6.57 6.47 -3.16
N ALA A 75 7.78 6.45 -3.72
CA ALA A 75 8.49 7.66 -4.13
C ALA A 75 7.76 8.38 -5.27
N ALA A 76 7.25 7.63 -6.26
CA ALA A 76 6.42 8.17 -7.33
C ALA A 76 5.15 8.83 -6.80
N ALA A 77 4.46 8.20 -5.84
CA ALA A 77 3.29 8.77 -5.18
C ALA A 77 3.62 10.08 -4.41
N ARG A 78 4.76 10.15 -3.70
CA ARG A 78 5.22 11.40 -3.08
C ARG A 78 5.44 12.51 -4.10
N ARG A 79 6.13 12.20 -5.20
CA ARG A 79 6.41 13.18 -6.28
C ARG A 79 5.11 13.67 -6.92
N ARG A 80 4.14 12.78 -7.16
CA ARG A 80 2.81 13.14 -7.68
C ARG A 80 2.09 14.09 -6.72
N ARG A 81 2.07 13.79 -5.41
CA ARG A 81 1.48 14.67 -4.40
C ARG A 81 2.16 16.03 -4.31
N ALA A 82 3.49 16.09 -4.45
CA ALA A 82 4.23 17.35 -4.44
C ALA A 82 3.90 18.24 -5.65
N ARG A 83 3.61 17.64 -6.82
CA ARG A 83 3.17 18.37 -8.02
C ARG A 83 1.73 18.85 -7.93
N THR A 84 0.87 18.10 -7.23
CA THR A 84 -0.55 18.42 -7.04
C THR A 84 -0.75 19.12 -5.68
N GLY A 85 0.04 20.16 -5.38
CA GLY A 85 0.09 20.85 -4.08
C GLY A 85 -1.28 21.18 -3.46
N PRO A 86 -1.34 21.42 -2.13
CA PRO A 86 -2.60 21.50 -1.40
C PRO A 86 -3.40 22.70 -1.90
N GLY A 87 -4.48 22.42 -2.62
CA GLY A 87 -5.58 23.39 -2.75
C GLY A 87 -6.26 23.57 -1.42
#